data_AF-G7NGF1-F1
#
_entry.id   AF-G7NGF1-F1
#
_cell.length_a   1.000
_cell.length_b   1.000
_cell.length_c   1.000
_cell.angle_alpha   90.00
_cell.angle_beta   90.00
_cell.angle_gamma   90.00
#
_symmetry.space_group_name_H-M   'P 1'
#
loop_
_entity.id
_entity.type
_entity.pdbx_description
1 polymer ?
#
loop_
_entity_poly.entity_id
_entity_poly.type
_entity_poly.pdbx_seq_one_letter_code
_entity_poly.pdbx_strand_id
1 'polypeptide(L)'
;MDGLLNPRESSKFIAENSRDVFIDSGGVRRVAELLLAKAAGPELRVEGWKALHELNPRAADEAAVNWVFVTDTLNFSFWSEQDEHKCVVRHRGRTYSGYWSLCAAVNRALDEGIPITSASYYATVTLDQVRNILRSDTEVSMPLVEERHRILNETGKILLEKFGGSFLNCVRESENSAQKLMHLVVESFPSYRDVTLFEGKRVSFYKRAQILVADTWSVLEGKGDGCFKDISSITMFADYRLPQVLAHLGALKYSDELLKKLLKGLQL
;
A
#
# COMPACT_ATOMS: atom_id res chain seq x y z
N MET A 1 3.19 5.12 26.87
CA MET A 1 2.63 5.03 25.50
C MET A 1 1.14 4.70 25.57
N ASP A 2 0.40 5.27 26.53
CA ASP A 2 -1.02 4.98 26.68
C ASP A 2 -1.84 5.94 25.81
N GLY A 3 -2.61 5.39 24.86
CA GLY A 3 -3.65 6.13 24.15
C GLY A 3 -3.60 6.14 22.63
N LEU A 4 -2.60 5.52 21.98
CA LEU A 4 -2.63 5.31 20.53
C LEU A 4 -3.38 4.02 20.20
N LEU A 5 -4.53 4.14 19.55
CA LEU A 5 -5.33 2.99 19.11
C LEU A 5 -4.67 2.31 17.91
N ASN A 6 -4.70 0.98 17.85
CA ASN A 6 -4.28 0.24 16.65
C ASN A 6 -5.26 0.49 15.48
N PRO A 7 -4.95 0.08 14.23
CA PRO A 7 -5.81 0.39 13.08
C PRO A 7 -7.26 -0.10 13.22
N ARG A 8 -7.47 -1.28 13.83
CA ARG A 8 -8.80 -1.85 14.03
C ARG A 8 -9.60 -1.07 15.07
N GLU A 9 -8.98 -0.77 16.21
CA GLU A 9 -9.58 0.03 17.29
C GLU A 9 -9.86 1.46 16.84
N SER A 10 -8.93 2.04 16.07
CA SER A 10 -9.08 3.36 15.44
C SER A 10 -10.27 3.38 14.50
N SER A 11 -10.38 2.39 13.61
CA SER A 11 -11.49 2.27 12.66
C SER A 11 -12.83 2.14 13.37
N LYS A 12 -12.89 1.33 14.45
CA LYS A 12 -14.09 1.19 15.28
C LYS A 12 -14.46 2.53 15.93
N PHE A 13 -13.50 3.19 16.58
CA PHE A 13 -13.73 4.48 17.25
C PHE A 13 -14.19 5.56 16.26
N ILE A 14 -13.58 5.63 15.08
CA ILE A 14 -14.00 6.55 14.02
C ILE A 14 -15.42 6.24 13.55
N ALA A 15 -15.74 4.97 13.28
CA ALA A 15 -17.07 4.57 12.82
C ALA A 15 -18.17 4.88 13.85
N GLU A 16 -17.90 4.67 15.15
CA GLU A 16 -18.84 4.95 16.25
C GLU A 16 -19.08 6.46 16.47
N ASN A 17 -18.17 7.32 16.03
CA ASN A 17 -18.24 8.78 16.23
C ASN A 17 -18.34 9.56 14.90
N SER A 18 -18.56 8.85 13.80
CA SER A 18 -18.72 9.43 12.46
C SER A 18 -20.07 10.14 12.35
N ARG A 19 -20.07 11.34 11.76
CA ARG A 19 -21.28 12.16 11.55
C ARG A 19 -21.88 12.02 10.16
N ASP A 20 -21.03 11.73 9.17
CA ASP A 20 -21.41 11.78 7.77
C ASP A 20 -21.28 10.45 7.04
N VAL A 21 -20.61 9.46 7.63
CA VAL A 21 -20.39 8.14 7.02
C VAL A 21 -20.89 7.06 7.96
N PHE A 22 -21.79 6.22 7.47
CA PHE A 22 -22.44 5.17 8.25
C PHE A 22 -22.25 3.80 7.61
N ILE A 23 -22.11 2.76 8.44
CA ILE A 23 -22.01 1.38 7.99
C ILE A 23 -23.42 0.77 7.98
N ASP A 24 -23.84 0.22 6.85
CA ASP A 24 -25.12 -0.48 6.72
C ASP A 24 -24.91 -1.99 6.83
N SER A 25 -25.43 -2.61 7.90
CA SER A 25 -25.24 -4.05 8.14
C SER A 25 -25.84 -4.93 7.04
N GLY A 26 -26.93 -4.50 6.40
CA GLY A 26 -27.54 -5.21 5.27
C GLY A 26 -26.62 -5.21 4.05
N GLY A 27 -26.01 -4.06 3.73
CA GLY A 27 -25.00 -3.94 2.69
C GLY A 27 -23.73 -4.71 2.99
N VAL A 28 -23.24 -4.67 4.23
CA VAL A 28 -22.09 -5.49 4.65
C VAL A 28 -22.37 -6.97 4.41
N ARG A 29 -23.57 -7.47 4.76
CA ARG A 29 -23.96 -8.86 4.49
C ARG A 29 -23.94 -9.19 2.99
N ARG A 30 -24.50 -8.32 2.14
CA ARG A 30 -24.46 -8.53 0.67
C ARG A 30 -23.04 -8.57 0.12
N VAL A 31 -22.17 -7.67 0.58
CA VAL A 31 -20.74 -7.68 0.21
C VAL A 31 -20.07 -8.98 0.65
N ALA A 32 -20.34 -9.44 1.88
CA ALA A 32 -19.79 -10.68 2.39
C ALA A 32 -20.26 -11.91 1.58
N GLU A 33 -21.54 -11.97 1.20
CA GLU A 33 -22.09 -13.04 0.34
C GLU A 33 -21.45 -13.04 -1.06
N LEU A 34 -21.24 -11.86 -1.66
CA LEU A 34 -20.53 -11.72 -2.94
C LEU A 34 -19.09 -12.24 -2.86
N LEU A 35 -18.36 -11.90 -1.78
CA LEU A 35 -16.99 -12.37 -1.57
C LEU A 35 -16.95 -13.87 -1.26
N LEU A 36 -17.89 -14.38 -0.46
CA LEU A 36 -17.98 -15.81 -0.12
C LEU A 36 -18.18 -16.66 -1.38
N ALA A 37 -19.02 -16.23 -2.31
CA ALA A 37 -19.22 -16.90 -3.59
C ALA A 37 -17.92 -17.00 -4.43
N LYS A 38 -16.94 -16.13 -4.16
CA LYS A 38 -15.63 -16.08 -4.83
C LYS A 38 -14.51 -16.71 -4.02
N ALA A 39 -14.72 -16.96 -2.72
CA ALA A 39 -13.66 -17.34 -1.78
C ALA A 39 -12.94 -18.65 -2.14
N ALA A 40 -13.63 -19.60 -2.79
CA ALA A 40 -13.02 -20.85 -3.25
C ALA A 40 -12.28 -20.70 -4.60
N GLY A 41 -12.51 -19.60 -5.32
CA GLY A 41 -11.94 -19.31 -6.63
C GLY A 41 -10.46 -18.91 -6.56
N PRO A 42 -9.73 -19.01 -7.68
CA PRO A 42 -8.31 -18.68 -7.72
C PRO A 42 -8.03 -17.20 -7.43
N GLU A 43 -9.01 -16.33 -7.66
CA GLU A 43 -8.94 -14.86 -7.47
C GLU A 43 -8.68 -14.44 -6.01
N LEU A 44 -9.13 -15.26 -5.04
CA LEU A 44 -9.02 -14.96 -3.60
C LEU A 44 -8.09 -15.93 -2.85
N ARG A 45 -7.34 -16.76 -3.57
CA ARG A 45 -6.26 -17.58 -2.99
C ARG A 45 -4.97 -16.78 -2.88
N VAL A 46 -4.13 -17.11 -1.92
CA VAL A 46 -2.85 -16.41 -1.70
C VAL A 46 -1.93 -16.52 -2.93
N GLU A 47 -1.94 -17.66 -3.62
CA GLU A 47 -1.18 -17.87 -4.86
C GLU A 47 -1.68 -16.98 -6.01
N GLY A 48 -2.93 -16.52 -5.93
CA GLY A 48 -3.56 -15.63 -6.90
C GLY A 48 -2.93 -14.24 -6.96
N TRP A 49 -2.33 -13.74 -5.87
CA TRP A 49 -1.74 -12.40 -5.83
C TRP A 49 -0.63 -12.22 -6.86
N LYS A 50 0.24 -13.23 -7.01
CA LYS A 50 1.27 -13.19 -8.05
C LYS A 50 0.60 -13.14 -9.41
N ALA A 51 -0.34 -14.04 -9.68
CA ALA A 51 -1.04 -14.12 -10.96
C ALA A 51 -1.90 -12.90 -11.29
N LEU A 52 -2.29 -12.08 -10.29
CA LEU A 52 -3.17 -10.92 -10.45
C LEU A 52 -2.66 -9.90 -11.46
N HIS A 53 -1.34 -9.71 -11.53
CA HIS A 53 -0.76 -8.75 -12.45
C HIS A 53 0.60 -9.21 -12.98
N GLU A 54 0.93 -8.79 -14.20
CA GLU A 54 2.16 -9.22 -14.88
C GLU A 54 3.44 -8.59 -14.35
N LEU A 55 3.30 -7.42 -13.69
CA LEU A 55 4.40 -6.69 -13.10
C LEU A 55 4.80 -7.20 -11.71
N ASN A 56 4.00 -8.07 -11.10
CA ASN A 56 4.29 -8.64 -9.80
C ASN A 56 5.45 -9.66 -9.89
N PRO A 57 6.31 -9.75 -8.87
CA PRO A 57 7.33 -10.79 -8.80
C PRO A 57 6.73 -12.19 -8.93
N ARG A 58 7.42 -13.07 -9.68
CA ARG A 58 7.01 -14.47 -9.86
C ARG A 58 7.66 -15.40 -8.84
N ALA A 59 8.88 -15.07 -8.40
CA ALA A 59 9.59 -15.79 -7.37
C ALA A 59 9.03 -15.52 -5.97
N ALA A 60 9.42 -16.36 -5.01
CA ALA A 60 9.16 -16.19 -3.58
C ALA A 60 10.49 -16.06 -2.82
N ASP A 61 11.38 -15.22 -3.31
CA ASP A 61 12.74 -15.05 -2.78
C ASP A 61 12.97 -13.64 -2.19
N GLU A 62 14.17 -13.40 -1.69
CA GLU A 62 14.56 -12.13 -1.10
C GLU A 62 14.45 -10.96 -2.10
N ALA A 63 14.74 -11.20 -3.38
CA ALA A 63 14.59 -10.18 -4.41
C ALA A 63 13.13 -9.76 -4.59
N ALA A 64 12.19 -10.70 -4.54
CA ALA A 64 10.76 -10.44 -4.58
C ALA A 64 10.29 -9.64 -3.35
N VAL A 65 10.78 -9.96 -2.15
CA VAL A 65 10.46 -9.23 -0.92
C VAL A 65 11.00 -7.80 -0.95
N ASN A 66 12.23 -7.60 -1.41
CA ASN A 66 12.82 -6.27 -1.54
C ASN A 66 12.13 -5.44 -2.64
N TRP A 67 11.64 -6.08 -3.70
CA TRP A 67 10.80 -5.43 -4.71
C TRP A 67 9.51 -4.91 -4.10
N VAL A 68 8.77 -5.77 -3.36
CA VAL A 68 7.52 -5.39 -2.67
C VAL A 68 7.78 -4.22 -1.72
N PHE A 69 8.86 -4.30 -0.95
CA PHE A 69 9.22 -3.24 -0.02
C PHE A 69 9.42 -1.89 -0.71
N VAL A 70 10.13 -1.83 -1.83
CA VAL A 70 10.33 -0.58 -2.58
C VAL A 70 9.02 -0.08 -3.20
N THR A 71 8.24 -0.95 -3.83
CA THR A 71 6.97 -0.52 -4.46
C THR A 71 5.96 -0.03 -3.43
N ASP A 72 5.88 -0.66 -2.27
CA ASP A 72 4.94 -0.25 -1.21
C ASP A 72 5.42 0.98 -0.44
N THR A 73 6.74 1.14 -0.32
CA THR A 73 7.37 2.36 0.18
C THR A 73 7.01 3.56 -0.70
N LEU A 74 6.83 3.32 -2.00
CA LEU A 74 6.45 4.35 -2.97
C LEU A 74 4.95 4.30 -3.34
N ASN A 75 4.13 3.50 -2.65
CA ASN A 75 2.72 3.34 -2.97
C ASN A 75 1.86 4.49 -2.39
N PHE A 76 1.95 5.67 -3.00
CA PHE A 76 1.15 6.84 -2.64
C PHE A 76 1.02 7.81 -3.83
N SER A 77 -0.06 8.59 -3.87
CA SER A 77 -0.30 9.67 -4.86
C SER A 77 -0.20 9.25 -6.34
N PHE A 78 -1.23 8.54 -6.82
CA PHE A 78 -1.37 8.14 -8.22
C PHE A 78 -2.62 8.69 -8.91
N TRP A 79 -3.36 9.54 -8.20
CA TRP A 79 -4.59 10.12 -8.70
C TRP A 79 -4.27 11.29 -9.65
N SER A 80 -5.19 11.57 -10.56
CA SER A 80 -5.18 12.77 -11.40
C SER A 80 -6.59 13.34 -11.45
N GLU A 81 -6.70 14.66 -11.53
CA GLU A 81 -7.99 15.35 -11.72
C GLU A 81 -8.61 15.07 -13.08
N GLN A 82 -7.77 14.83 -14.10
CA GLN A 82 -8.21 14.61 -15.47
C GLN A 82 -7.67 13.28 -15.99
N ASP A 83 -8.56 12.48 -16.58
CA ASP A 83 -8.20 11.16 -17.08
C ASP A 83 -7.11 11.17 -18.15
N GLU A 84 -7.05 12.27 -18.91
CA GLU A 84 -6.10 12.51 -20.01
C GLU A 84 -4.72 13.01 -19.54
N HIS A 85 -4.62 13.50 -18.28
CA HIS A 85 -3.39 14.03 -17.69
C HIS A 85 -2.87 13.11 -16.59
N LYS A 86 -2.37 11.92 -16.98
CA LYS A 86 -1.83 10.94 -16.03
C LYS A 86 -0.37 10.64 -16.31
N CYS A 87 0.40 10.42 -15.24
CA CYS A 87 1.68 9.75 -15.37
C CYS A 87 1.46 8.33 -15.89
N VAL A 88 2.20 7.98 -16.94
CA VAL A 88 2.10 6.72 -17.65
C VAL A 88 3.50 6.19 -17.88
N VAL A 89 3.68 4.88 -17.72
CA VAL A 89 4.97 4.23 -17.94
C VAL A 89 4.79 3.07 -18.91
N ARG A 90 5.61 3.04 -19.96
CA ARG A 90 5.69 1.94 -20.91
C ARG A 90 6.75 0.95 -20.47
N HIS A 91 6.38 -0.33 -20.42
CA HIS A 91 7.28 -1.44 -20.12
C HIS A 91 6.87 -2.66 -20.93
N ARG A 92 7.85 -3.30 -21.60
CA ARG A 92 7.66 -4.51 -22.44
C ARG A 92 6.49 -4.41 -23.44
N GLY A 93 6.36 -3.26 -24.10
CA GLY A 93 5.35 -3.03 -25.14
C GLY A 93 3.94 -2.73 -24.62
N ARG A 94 3.76 -2.61 -23.29
CA ARG A 94 2.50 -2.25 -22.65
C ARG A 94 2.60 -0.93 -21.92
N THR A 95 1.45 -0.30 -21.72
CA THR A 95 1.32 1.03 -21.12
C THR A 95 0.58 0.90 -19.79
N TYR A 96 1.16 1.44 -18.72
CA TYR A 96 0.61 1.34 -17.37
C TYR A 96 0.33 2.72 -16.77
N SER A 97 -0.80 2.83 -16.07
CA SER A 97 -1.23 4.02 -15.33
C SER A 97 -1.42 3.72 -13.84
N GLY A 98 -1.40 4.75 -13.00
CA GLY A 98 -1.72 4.60 -11.57
C GLY A 98 -0.59 3.89 -10.81
N TYR A 99 -0.94 3.04 -9.84
CA TYR A 99 0.04 2.21 -9.13
C TYR A 99 0.90 1.36 -10.08
N TRP A 100 0.31 0.83 -11.16
CA TRP A 100 1.03 0.02 -12.12
C TRP A 100 2.11 0.79 -12.89
N SER A 101 2.02 2.12 -13.00
CA SER A 101 3.11 2.94 -13.56
C SER A 101 4.36 2.88 -12.68
N LEU A 102 4.20 2.88 -11.36
CA LEU A 102 5.32 2.72 -10.43
C LEU A 102 5.95 1.33 -10.59
N CYS A 103 5.15 0.27 -10.57
CA CYS A 103 5.66 -1.10 -10.76
C CYS A 103 6.39 -1.25 -12.10
N ALA A 104 5.86 -0.66 -13.16
CA ALA A 104 6.46 -0.68 -14.48
C ALA A 104 7.79 0.10 -14.51
N ALA A 105 7.89 1.24 -13.81
CA ALA A 105 9.11 2.01 -13.69
C ALA A 105 10.20 1.26 -12.92
N VAL A 106 9.84 0.60 -11.80
CA VAL A 106 10.76 -0.24 -11.03
C VAL A 106 11.26 -1.42 -11.87
N ASN A 107 10.37 -2.12 -12.57
CA ASN A 107 10.75 -3.23 -13.45
C ASN A 107 11.60 -2.78 -14.63
N ARG A 108 11.30 -1.63 -15.23
CA ARG A 108 12.10 -1.03 -16.29
C ARG A 108 13.52 -0.71 -15.81
N ALA A 109 13.66 -0.12 -14.62
CA ALA A 109 14.97 0.16 -14.04
C ALA A 109 15.78 -1.12 -13.78
N LEU A 110 15.14 -2.18 -13.28
CA LEU A 110 15.79 -3.48 -13.10
C LEU A 110 16.22 -4.11 -14.45
N ASP A 111 15.37 -4.06 -15.48
CA ASP A 111 15.70 -4.52 -16.84
C ASP A 111 16.86 -3.68 -17.45
N GLU A 112 17.00 -2.41 -17.07
CA GLU A 112 18.11 -1.50 -17.45
C GLU A 112 19.39 -1.71 -16.61
N GLY A 113 19.40 -2.68 -15.68
CA GLY A 113 20.55 -2.97 -14.82
C GLY A 113 20.73 -2.01 -13.64
N ILE A 114 19.72 -1.18 -13.33
CA ILE A 114 19.72 -0.30 -12.17
C ILE A 114 19.19 -1.07 -10.96
N PRO A 115 19.98 -1.24 -9.87
CA PRO A 115 19.58 -2.02 -8.70
C PRO A 115 18.66 -1.21 -7.76
N ILE A 116 17.53 -0.71 -8.27
CA ILE A 116 16.58 0.15 -7.53
C ILE A 116 15.94 -0.53 -6.31
N THR A 117 16.03 -1.86 -6.21
CA THR A 117 15.55 -2.64 -5.06
C THR A 117 16.65 -2.94 -4.04
N SER A 118 17.87 -2.44 -4.23
CA SER A 118 18.98 -2.61 -3.30
C SER A 118 19.12 -1.42 -2.35
N ALA A 119 19.10 -1.66 -1.03
CA ALA A 119 19.19 -0.61 -0.03
C ALA A 119 20.44 0.26 -0.17
N SER A 120 21.59 -0.33 -0.53
CA SER A 120 22.84 0.42 -0.74
C SER A 120 22.73 1.40 -1.91
N TYR A 121 21.98 1.05 -2.95
CA TYR A 121 21.72 1.94 -4.08
C TYR A 121 20.78 3.07 -3.68
N TYR A 122 19.57 2.77 -3.20
CA TYR A 122 18.57 3.81 -2.95
C TYR A 122 18.83 4.63 -1.67
N ALA A 123 19.74 4.22 -0.79
CA ALA A 123 20.26 5.04 0.31
C ALA A 123 21.10 6.24 -0.14
N THR A 124 21.59 6.23 -1.39
CA THR A 124 22.50 7.25 -1.95
C THR A 124 22.07 7.77 -3.32
N VAL A 125 20.94 7.29 -3.85
CA VAL A 125 20.42 7.69 -5.16
C VAL A 125 20.12 9.19 -5.20
N THR A 126 20.53 9.85 -6.28
CA THR A 126 20.28 11.27 -6.50
C THR A 126 18.85 11.53 -6.99
N LEU A 127 18.35 12.76 -6.82
CA LEU A 127 17.03 13.14 -7.30
C LEU A 127 16.90 12.97 -8.82
N ASP A 128 17.94 13.30 -9.58
CA ASP A 128 17.92 13.16 -11.04
C ASP A 128 17.89 11.69 -11.48
N GLN A 129 18.58 10.80 -10.76
CA GLN A 129 18.45 9.36 -10.96
C GLN A 129 17.03 8.88 -10.66
N VAL A 130 16.40 9.33 -9.57
CA VAL A 130 15.00 8.98 -9.25
C VAL A 130 14.04 9.51 -10.32
N ARG A 131 14.23 10.74 -10.80
CA ARG A 131 13.45 11.30 -11.92
C ARG A 131 13.60 10.47 -13.18
N ASN A 132 14.81 10.02 -13.50
CA ASN A 132 15.05 9.15 -14.63
C ASN A 132 14.42 7.76 -14.46
N ILE A 133 14.51 7.16 -13.27
CA ILE A 133 13.94 5.84 -12.98
C ILE A 133 12.41 5.89 -13.10
N LEU A 134 11.78 6.87 -12.45
CA LEU A 134 10.33 7.07 -12.40
C LEU A 134 9.79 7.90 -13.58
N ARG A 135 10.59 8.11 -14.63
CA ARG A 135 10.21 8.95 -15.77
C ARG A 135 8.92 8.45 -16.42
N SER A 136 8.05 9.39 -16.74
CA SER A 136 6.82 9.13 -17.48
C SER A 136 7.10 9.08 -18.97
N ASP A 137 6.29 8.32 -19.70
CA ASP A 137 6.24 8.30 -21.17
C ASP A 137 5.25 9.36 -21.73
N THR A 138 4.78 10.27 -20.87
CA THR A 138 3.96 11.45 -21.18
C THR A 138 4.55 12.69 -20.52
N GLU A 139 4.05 13.88 -20.86
CA GLU A 139 4.42 15.15 -20.22
C GLU A 139 4.13 15.22 -18.71
N VAL A 140 3.22 14.38 -18.20
CA VAL A 140 2.90 14.33 -16.76
C VAL A 140 3.92 13.49 -16.01
N SER A 141 4.73 14.13 -15.19
CA SER A 141 5.72 13.47 -14.31
C SER A 141 5.08 12.63 -13.21
N MET A 142 5.82 11.64 -12.70
CA MET A 142 5.42 10.89 -11.50
C MET A 142 5.19 11.87 -10.32
N PRO A 143 4.01 11.85 -9.68
CA PRO A 143 3.72 12.77 -8.58
C PRO A 143 4.69 12.60 -7.40
N LEU A 144 4.96 13.73 -6.72
CA LEU A 144 5.75 13.80 -5.48
C LEU A 144 7.16 13.17 -5.60
N VAL A 145 7.84 13.35 -6.73
CA VAL A 145 9.14 12.70 -6.99
C VAL A 145 10.21 13.08 -5.97
N GLU A 146 10.21 14.32 -5.47
CA GLU A 146 11.11 14.79 -4.40
C GLU A 146 10.85 14.06 -3.08
N GLU A 147 9.59 13.81 -2.73
CA GLU A 147 9.23 13.07 -1.52
C GLU A 147 9.63 11.60 -1.65
N ARG A 148 9.42 11.00 -2.83
CA ARG A 148 9.87 9.63 -3.15
C ARG A 148 11.38 9.48 -3.00
N HIS A 149 12.14 10.43 -3.53
CA HIS A 149 13.59 10.47 -3.40
C HIS A 149 14.02 10.56 -1.92
N ARG A 150 13.40 11.44 -1.13
CA ARG A 150 13.69 11.56 0.30
C ARG A 150 13.41 10.25 1.05
N ILE A 151 12.23 9.67 0.82
CA ILE A 151 11.79 8.43 1.47
C ILE A 151 12.70 7.26 1.08
N LEU A 152 13.09 7.13 -0.19
CA LEU A 152 14.06 6.11 -0.63
C LEU A 152 15.37 6.24 0.16
N ASN A 153 15.95 7.44 0.21
CA ASN A 153 17.21 7.66 0.92
C ASN A 153 17.10 7.36 2.42
N GLU A 154 16.05 7.84 3.08
CA GLU A 154 15.80 7.59 4.51
C GLU A 154 15.66 6.08 4.78
N THR A 155 14.81 5.41 4.00
CA THR A 155 14.49 4.00 4.17
C THR A 155 15.70 3.10 3.87
N GLY A 156 16.50 3.44 2.85
CA GLY A 156 17.72 2.72 2.51
C GLY A 156 18.75 2.78 3.63
N LYS A 157 18.97 3.96 4.21
CA LYS A 157 19.87 4.12 5.36
C LYS A 157 19.41 3.29 6.56
N ILE A 158 18.11 3.33 6.89
CA ILE A 158 17.55 2.54 7.98
C ILE A 158 17.76 1.03 7.76
N LEU A 159 17.53 0.54 6.53
CA LEU A 159 17.76 -0.88 6.22
C LEU A 159 19.23 -1.27 6.38
N LEU A 160 20.16 -0.45 5.88
CA LEU A 160 21.60 -0.70 6.03
C LEU A 160 22.01 -0.74 7.51
N GLU A 161 21.52 0.21 8.31
CA GLU A 161 21.91 0.35 9.72
C GLU A 161 21.28 -0.70 10.63
N LYS A 162 20.00 -1.03 10.43
CA LYS A 162 19.22 -1.86 11.38
C LYS A 162 18.97 -3.28 10.90
N PHE A 163 18.90 -3.49 9.59
CA PHE A 163 18.42 -4.75 9.01
C PHE A 163 19.41 -5.35 8.00
N GLY A 164 20.70 -4.99 8.09
CA GLY A 164 21.77 -5.54 7.24
C GLY A 164 21.57 -5.28 5.74
N GLY A 165 20.82 -4.24 5.37
CA GLY A 165 20.55 -3.85 3.98
C GLY A 165 19.41 -4.61 3.30
N SER A 166 18.65 -5.44 4.02
CA SER A 166 17.56 -6.25 3.44
C SER A 166 16.28 -6.15 4.25
N PHE A 167 15.15 -5.92 3.58
CA PHE A 167 13.86 -5.92 4.26
C PHE A 167 13.46 -7.32 4.76
N LEU A 168 13.95 -8.39 4.12
CA LEU A 168 13.70 -9.75 4.58
C LEU A 168 14.22 -10.00 6.01
N ASN A 169 15.28 -9.32 6.42
CA ASN A 169 15.75 -9.40 7.81
C ASN A 169 14.76 -8.75 8.79
N CYS A 170 14.15 -7.62 8.42
CA CYS A 170 13.04 -7.03 9.19
C CYS A 170 11.84 -7.99 9.27
N VAL A 171 11.52 -8.69 8.17
CA VAL A 171 10.48 -9.74 8.16
C VAL A 171 10.82 -10.88 9.12
N ARG A 172 12.07 -11.36 9.15
CA ARG A 172 12.50 -12.42 10.06
C ARG A 172 12.41 -12.02 11.53
N GLU A 173 12.76 -10.77 11.86
CA GLU A 173 12.62 -10.24 13.23
C GLU A 173 11.17 -10.19 13.72
N SER A 174 10.19 -10.24 12.81
CA SER A 174 8.78 -10.35 13.17
C SER A 174 8.38 -11.71 13.73
N GLU A 175 9.25 -12.74 13.65
CA GLU A 175 9.01 -14.09 14.17
C GLU A 175 7.68 -14.70 13.66
N ASN A 176 7.39 -14.43 12.39
CA ASN A 176 6.16 -14.79 11.73
C ASN A 176 4.88 -14.20 12.40
N SER A 177 4.94 -12.96 12.89
CA SER A 177 3.76 -12.18 13.30
C SER A 177 3.58 -10.96 12.41
N ALA A 178 2.42 -10.88 11.76
CA ALA A 178 1.97 -9.75 10.96
C ALA A 178 1.87 -8.47 11.80
N GLN A 179 1.36 -8.55 13.03
CA GLN A 179 1.31 -7.40 13.93
C GLN A 179 2.72 -6.94 14.33
N LYS A 180 3.61 -7.87 14.68
CA LYS A 180 5.00 -7.54 15.02
C LYS A 180 5.72 -6.90 13.83
N LEU A 181 5.53 -7.41 12.60
CA LEU A 181 6.09 -6.78 11.41
C LEU A 181 5.54 -5.36 11.19
N MET A 182 4.22 -5.16 11.31
CA MET A 182 3.61 -3.84 11.21
C MET A 182 4.21 -2.86 12.23
N HIS A 183 4.39 -3.30 13.48
CA HIS A 183 5.02 -2.49 14.53
C HIS A 183 6.47 -2.15 14.19
N LEU A 184 7.29 -3.14 13.81
CA LEU A 184 8.68 -2.93 13.39
C LEU A 184 8.78 -1.92 12.24
N VAL A 185 7.88 -2.02 11.26
CA VAL A 185 7.82 -1.10 10.11
C VAL A 185 7.52 0.33 10.56
N VAL A 186 6.46 0.53 11.34
CA VAL A 186 6.04 1.87 11.79
C VAL A 186 7.07 2.51 12.73
N GLU A 187 7.69 1.73 13.60
CA GLU A 187 8.74 2.23 14.50
C GLU A 187 10.02 2.57 13.74
N SER A 188 10.41 1.75 12.76
CA SER A 188 11.69 1.91 12.07
C SER A 188 11.63 2.93 10.95
N PHE A 189 10.55 2.99 10.17
CA PHE A 189 10.44 3.78 8.94
C PHE A 189 9.43 4.92 9.10
N PRO A 190 9.88 6.18 9.29
CA PRO A 190 9.01 7.32 9.56
C PRO A 190 7.90 7.53 8.53
N SER A 191 8.18 7.28 7.24
CA SER A 191 7.19 7.44 6.15
C SER A 191 5.95 6.54 6.26
N TYR A 192 5.95 5.53 7.14
CA TYR A 192 4.82 4.64 7.41
C TYR A 192 3.98 5.05 8.63
N ARG A 193 4.40 6.07 9.37
CA ARG A 193 3.71 6.55 10.60
C ARG A 193 2.48 7.39 10.25
N ASP A 194 1.39 6.68 9.99
CA ASP A 194 0.09 7.25 9.63
C ASP A 194 -0.82 7.34 10.88
N VAL A 195 -0.66 8.44 11.62
CA VAL A 195 -1.34 8.74 12.90
C VAL A 195 -1.90 10.15 12.86
N THR A 196 -3.11 10.34 13.41
CA THR A 196 -3.74 11.65 13.56
C THR A 196 -4.53 11.75 14.86
N LEU A 197 -5.10 12.92 15.14
CA LEU A 197 -6.03 13.15 16.24
C LEU A 197 -7.47 13.20 15.70
N PHE A 198 -8.36 12.39 16.27
CA PHE A 198 -9.79 12.42 15.95
C PHE A 198 -10.59 12.40 17.24
N GLU A 199 -11.52 13.34 17.40
CA GLU A 199 -12.36 13.49 18.61
C GLU A 199 -11.54 13.37 19.92
N GLY A 200 -10.39 14.06 19.95
CA GLY A 200 -9.49 14.10 21.12
C GLY A 200 -8.66 12.83 21.36
N LYS A 201 -8.78 11.78 20.54
CA LYS A 201 -7.98 10.54 20.65
C LYS A 201 -6.99 10.38 19.51
N ARG A 202 -5.82 9.82 19.82
CA ARG A 202 -4.83 9.46 18.80
C ARG A 202 -5.25 8.17 18.12
N VAL A 203 -5.45 8.25 16.81
CA VAL A 203 -5.88 7.15 15.96
C VAL A 203 -4.81 6.85 14.91
N SER A 204 -4.66 5.59 14.55
CA SER A 204 -3.77 5.15 13.48
C SER A 204 -4.54 4.51 12.34
N PHE A 205 -4.10 4.73 11.12
CA PHE A 205 -4.59 4.02 9.95
C PHE A 205 -3.55 3.00 9.47
N TYR A 206 -2.27 3.38 9.54
CA TYR A 206 -1.13 2.58 9.08
C TYR A 206 -1.37 1.97 7.70
N LYS A 207 -2.03 2.69 6.79
CA LYS A 207 -2.52 2.16 5.52
C LYS A 207 -1.42 1.43 4.75
N ARG A 208 -0.31 2.14 4.51
CA ARG A 208 0.83 1.61 3.75
C ARG A 208 1.55 0.48 4.50
N ALA A 209 1.60 0.51 5.83
CA ALA A 209 2.22 -0.56 6.60
C ALA A 209 1.37 -1.84 6.55
N GLN A 210 0.04 -1.71 6.61
CA GLN A 210 -0.89 -2.84 6.43
C GLN A 210 -0.78 -3.45 5.02
N ILE A 211 -0.65 -2.62 3.97
CA ILE A 211 -0.39 -3.08 2.60
C ILE A 211 0.94 -3.85 2.55
N LEU A 212 2.02 -3.26 3.06
CA LEU A 212 3.34 -3.90 3.05
C LEU A 212 3.34 -5.28 3.72
N VAL A 213 2.66 -5.42 4.86
CA VAL A 213 2.55 -6.72 5.54
C VAL A 213 1.75 -7.71 4.71
N ALA A 214 0.62 -7.29 4.11
CA ALA A 214 -0.22 -8.13 3.28
C ALA A 214 0.48 -8.56 1.98
N ASP A 215 1.20 -7.67 1.32
CA ASP A 215 1.92 -7.95 0.07
C ASP A 215 3.18 -8.80 0.36
N THR A 216 3.84 -8.61 1.51
CA THR A 216 4.91 -9.50 1.97
C THR A 216 4.40 -10.92 2.21
N TRP A 217 3.26 -11.07 2.90
CA TRP A 217 2.60 -12.36 3.08
C TRP A 217 2.24 -13.01 1.74
N SER A 218 1.71 -12.21 0.81
CA SER A 218 1.24 -12.68 -0.50
C SER A 218 2.38 -13.10 -1.43
N VAL A 219 3.47 -12.32 -1.50
CA VAL A 219 4.63 -12.66 -2.35
C VAL A 219 5.37 -13.91 -1.86
N LEU A 220 5.35 -14.15 -0.55
CA LEU A 220 5.88 -15.36 0.10
C LEU A 220 4.86 -16.51 0.17
N GLU A 221 3.66 -16.33 -0.39
CA GLU A 221 2.59 -17.32 -0.43
C GLU A 221 2.19 -17.87 0.95
N GLY A 222 2.36 -17.07 2.01
CA GLY A 222 2.12 -17.51 3.39
C GLY A 222 3.06 -18.63 3.87
N LYS A 223 4.22 -18.80 3.25
CA LYS A 223 5.20 -19.86 3.57
C LYS A 223 6.50 -19.26 4.11
N GLY A 224 7.30 -20.08 4.81
CA GLY A 224 8.62 -19.70 5.30
C GLY A 224 8.58 -18.43 6.15
N ASP A 225 9.41 -17.44 5.79
CA ASP A 225 9.47 -16.13 6.47
C ASP A 225 8.12 -15.38 6.42
N GLY A 226 7.26 -15.68 5.43
CA GLY A 226 5.91 -15.09 5.27
C GLY A 226 4.78 -15.86 5.96
N CYS A 227 5.07 -16.90 6.75
CA CYS A 227 4.05 -17.73 7.41
C CYS A 227 3.40 -17.04 8.64
N PHE A 228 2.83 -15.85 8.46
CA PHE A 228 2.29 -15.05 9.55
C PHE A 228 1.11 -15.71 10.26
N LYS A 229 1.27 -16.02 11.55
CA LYS A 229 0.29 -16.77 12.37
C LYS A 229 -1.01 -15.99 12.63
N ASP A 230 -0.93 -14.67 12.53
CA ASP A 230 -1.96 -13.70 12.85
C ASP A 230 -2.29 -12.81 11.63
N ILE A 231 -2.05 -13.26 10.39
CA ILE A 231 -2.32 -12.46 9.17
C ILE A 231 -3.75 -11.89 9.13
N SER A 232 -4.73 -12.63 9.65
CA SER A 232 -6.13 -12.21 9.74
C SER A 232 -6.38 -10.99 10.65
N SER A 233 -5.38 -10.59 11.44
CA SER A 233 -5.42 -9.40 12.27
C SER A 233 -5.30 -8.11 11.44
N ILE A 234 -4.56 -8.15 10.33
CA ILE A 234 -4.40 -7.04 9.38
C ILE A 234 -5.77 -6.72 8.79
N THR A 235 -6.12 -5.44 8.77
CA THR A 235 -7.42 -4.98 8.30
C THR A 235 -7.36 -4.61 6.83
N MET A 236 -8.54 -4.45 6.25
CA MET A 236 -8.69 -3.73 4.99
C MET A 236 -8.15 -2.29 5.17
N PHE A 237 -7.39 -1.79 4.20
CA PHE A 237 -6.70 -0.51 4.28
C PHE A 237 -7.60 0.66 3.83
N ALA A 238 -7.34 1.86 4.35
CA ALA A 238 -8.07 3.07 3.96
C ALA A 238 -7.74 3.46 2.51
N ASP A 239 -8.72 3.49 1.61
CA ASP A 239 -8.49 3.79 0.19
C ASP A 239 -9.50 4.80 -0.34
N TYR A 240 -9.25 5.39 -1.51
CA TYR A 240 -10.17 6.33 -2.14
C TYR A 240 -11.15 5.64 -3.11
N ARG A 241 -10.83 4.46 -3.65
CA ARG A 241 -11.73 3.65 -4.49
C ARG A 241 -12.64 2.77 -3.66
N LEU A 242 -12.10 2.16 -2.61
CA LEU A 242 -12.84 1.21 -1.79
C LEU A 242 -14.13 1.81 -1.17
N PRO A 243 -14.15 3.05 -0.62
CA PRO A 243 -15.38 3.67 -0.16
C PRO A 243 -16.43 3.84 -1.27
N GLN A 244 -16.00 4.11 -2.51
CA GLN A 244 -16.92 4.22 -3.66
C GLN A 244 -17.58 2.87 -3.95
N VAL A 245 -16.81 1.78 -3.95
CA VAL A 245 -17.32 0.42 -4.17
C VAL A 245 -18.26 0.02 -3.03
N LEU A 246 -17.87 0.27 -1.78
CA LEU A 246 -18.70 -0.07 -0.62
C LEU A 246 -19.98 0.77 -0.57
N ALA A 247 -19.94 2.04 -0.98
CA ALA A 247 -21.13 2.87 -1.13
C ALA A 247 -22.04 2.37 -2.25
N HIS A 248 -21.48 2.01 -3.41
CA HIS A 248 -22.22 1.42 -4.53
C HIS A 248 -22.93 0.10 -4.15
N LEU A 249 -22.26 -0.76 -3.38
CA LEU A 249 -22.84 -2.01 -2.86
C LEU A 249 -23.78 -1.80 -1.66
N GLY A 250 -23.87 -0.56 -1.19
CA GLY A 250 -24.73 -0.13 -0.09
C GLY A 250 -24.25 -0.56 1.29
N ALA A 251 -22.97 -0.92 1.45
CA ALA A 251 -22.33 -1.21 2.74
C ALA A 251 -21.89 0.07 3.48
N LEU A 252 -21.64 1.15 2.74
CA LEU A 252 -21.48 2.49 3.28
C LEU A 252 -22.63 3.40 2.83
N LYS A 253 -23.07 4.29 3.72
CA LYS A 253 -24.05 5.33 3.46
C LYS A 253 -23.48 6.68 3.88
N TYR A 254 -23.78 7.71 3.10
CA TYR A 254 -23.40 9.08 3.42
C TYR A 254 -24.60 9.86 3.96
N SER A 255 -24.36 10.87 4.79
CA SER A 255 -25.38 11.88 5.10
C SER A 255 -25.81 12.61 3.82
N ASP A 256 -27.04 13.13 3.81
CA ASP A 256 -27.54 13.91 2.66
C ASP A 256 -26.65 15.13 2.36
N GLU A 257 -26.09 15.76 3.38
CA GLU A 257 -25.19 16.90 3.23
C GLU A 257 -23.88 16.50 2.57
N LEU A 258 -23.24 15.44 3.07
CA LEU A 258 -22.00 14.93 2.47
C LEU A 258 -22.24 14.47 1.04
N LEU A 259 -23.32 13.73 0.78
CA LEU A 259 -23.65 13.26 -0.57
C LEU A 259 -23.85 14.43 -1.55
N LYS A 260 -24.53 15.50 -1.14
CA LYS A 260 -24.68 16.72 -1.96
C LYS A 260 -23.33 17.37 -2.28
N LYS A 261 -22.37 17.39 -1.34
CA LYS A 261 -21.02 17.94 -1.58
C LYS A 261 -20.24 17.07 -2.55
N LEU A 262 -20.26 15.75 -2.36
CA LEU A 262 -19.59 14.78 -3.24
C LEU A 262 -20.11 14.83 -4.68
N LEU A 263 -21.44 14.90 -4.87
CA LEU A 263 -22.05 14.98 -6.22
C LEU A 263 -21.70 16.29 -6.96
N LYS A 264 -21.32 17.34 -6.23
CA LYS A 264 -20.85 18.61 -6.80
C LYS A 264 -19.34 18.64 -7.07
N GLY A 265 -18.61 17.57 -6.74
CA GLY A 265 -17.15 17.51 -6.89
C GLY A 265 -16.40 18.47 -5.96
N LEU A 266 -16.99 18.85 -4.83
CA LEU A 266 -16.34 19.73 -3.86
C LEU A 266 -15.23 18.97 -3.11
N GLN A 267 -14.05 19.57 -2.98
CA GLN A 267 -13.01 19.09 -2.07
C GLN A 267 -13.44 19.38 -0.62
N LEU A 268 -13.32 18.37 0.24
CA LEU A 268 -13.79 18.36 1.64
C LEU A 268 -12.64 18.58 2.63
#